data_AF-A0A6C2YVG6-F1
#
_entry.id   AF-A0A6C2YVG6-F1
#
_cell.length_a   1.000
_cell.length_b   1.000
_cell.length_c   1.000
_cell.angle_alpha   90.00
_cell.angle_beta   90.00
_cell.angle_gamma   90.00
#
_symmetry.space_group_name_H-M   'P 1'
#
loop_
_entity.id
_entity.type
_entity.pdbx_description
1 polymer ?
#
loop_
_entity_poly.entity_id
_entity_poly.type
_entity_poly.pdbx_seq_one_letter_code
_entity_poly.pdbx_strand_id
1 'polypeptide(L)'
;MFPIDVYVLSSQRDMETVAVFANKYLGGLVEAAENYPVPQYADAHHVVYNDIISFVKAAIRNPTLRYSLYFRNPVPDTHIHTAMLFFTQDGHLVAGLRLVNGQDHVGFYLNQIADCVNGECGYATVEAPPPLSREGFLTESEQSPFPVFRYSSSS
;
A
#
# COMPACT_ATOMS: atom_id res chain seq x y z
N MET A 1 16.94 -12.35 -10.34
CA MET A 1 16.75 -11.52 -9.14
C MET A 1 15.25 -11.52 -8.85
N PHE A 2 14.83 -11.67 -7.58
CA PHE A 2 13.41 -11.75 -7.22
C PHE A 2 12.82 -10.35 -6.96
N PRO A 3 11.53 -10.11 -7.25
CA PRO A 3 10.87 -8.86 -6.89
C PRO A 3 10.89 -8.63 -5.37
N ILE A 4 11.03 -7.38 -4.94
CA ILE A 4 10.91 -6.98 -3.54
C ILE A 4 9.72 -6.07 -3.40
N ASP A 5 8.83 -6.39 -2.48
CA ASP A 5 7.74 -5.51 -2.08
C ASP A 5 8.20 -4.65 -0.90
N VAL A 6 8.00 -3.34 -0.99
CA VAL A 6 8.22 -2.41 0.12
C VAL A 6 6.87 -1.88 0.58
N TYR A 7 6.67 -1.83 1.90
CA TYR A 7 5.44 -1.38 2.51
C TYR A 7 5.70 -0.37 3.61
N VAL A 8 4.83 0.62 3.73
CA VAL A 8 4.84 1.62 4.79
C VAL A 8 3.45 1.75 5.38
N LEU A 9 3.36 1.66 6.70
CA LEU A 9 2.16 1.88 7.49
C LEU A 9 1.98 3.36 7.78
N SER A 10 0.75 3.85 7.64
CA SER A 10 0.31 5.18 8.03
C SER A 10 -0.95 5.10 8.88
N SER A 11 -1.03 5.91 9.93
CA SER A 11 -2.28 6.20 10.66
C SER A 11 -3.20 7.15 9.92
N GLN A 12 -2.75 7.76 8.81
CA GLN A 12 -3.56 8.64 7.98
C GLN A 12 -4.30 7.83 6.91
N ARG A 13 -5.57 7.55 7.19
CA ARG A 13 -6.53 6.99 6.23
C ARG A 13 -7.51 8.06 5.80
N ASP A 14 -7.03 8.96 4.95
CA ASP A 14 -7.85 10.05 4.41
C ASP A 14 -7.58 10.27 2.91
N MET A 15 -8.38 11.17 2.33
CA MET A 15 -8.31 11.46 0.88
C MET A 15 -7.02 12.18 0.50
N GLU A 16 -6.45 12.98 1.41
CA GLU A 16 -5.25 13.75 1.14
C GLU A 16 -4.04 12.82 1.04
N THR A 17 -3.85 11.92 2.00
CA THR A 17 -2.81 10.90 1.99
C THR A 17 -2.88 10.03 0.73
N VAL A 18 -4.09 9.55 0.39
CA VAL A 18 -4.29 8.74 -0.83
C VAL A 18 -3.97 9.56 -2.08
N ALA A 19 -4.39 10.83 -2.16
CA ALA A 19 -4.13 11.68 -3.31
C ALA A 19 -2.64 12.02 -3.47
N VAL A 20 -1.90 12.26 -2.39
CA VAL A 20 -0.45 12.50 -2.43
C VAL A 20 0.29 11.28 -2.96
N PHE A 21 -0.03 10.09 -2.43
CA PHE A 21 0.53 8.84 -2.95
C PHE A 21 0.16 8.63 -4.42
N ALA A 22 -1.10 8.88 -4.79
CA ALA A 22 -1.59 8.75 -6.16
C ALA A 22 -0.84 9.65 -7.14
N ASN A 23 -0.69 10.93 -6.82
CA ASN A 23 0.00 11.89 -7.66
C ASN A 23 1.47 11.54 -7.89
N LYS A 24 2.12 10.92 -6.90
CA LYS A 24 3.55 10.56 -7.01
C LYS A 24 3.79 9.23 -7.71
N TYR A 25 2.98 8.21 -7.41
CA TYR A 25 3.27 6.83 -7.82
C TYR A 25 2.26 6.22 -8.78
N LEU A 26 1.04 6.75 -8.88
CA LEU A 26 0.00 6.19 -9.73
C LEU A 26 -0.10 6.85 -11.11
N GLY A 27 0.59 7.98 -11.32
CA GLY A 27 0.67 8.63 -12.62
C GLY A 27 1.19 7.69 -13.71
N GLY A 28 0.34 7.36 -14.68
CA GLY A 28 0.69 6.44 -15.78
C GLY A 28 0.59 4.95 -15.45
N LEU A 29 0.21 4.58 -14.22
CA LEU A 29 -0.14 3.18 -13.88
C LEU A 29 -1.58 2.87 -14.29
N VAL A 30 -1.86 1.59 -14.52
CA VAL A 30 -3.18 1.08 -14.87
C VAL A 30 -3.76 0.34 -13.68
N GLU A 31 -5.01 0.65 -13.33
CA GLU A 31 -5.78 -0.09 -12.32
C GLU A 31 -5.83 -1.58 -12.68
N ALA A 32 -5.51 -2.46 -11.71
CA ALA A 32 -5.55 -3.90 -11.95
C ALA A 32 -6.98 -4.47 -11.93
N ALA A 33 -7.94 -3.71 -11.39
CA ALA A 33 -9.33 -4.10 -11.25
C ALA A 33 -10.23 -3.19 -12.10
N GLU A 34 -11.29 -3.77 -12.69
CA GLU A 34 -12.31 -3.02 -13.44
C GLU A 34 -13.41 -2.46 -12.53
N ASN A 35 -13.60 -3.08 -11.35
CA ASN A 35 -14.56 -2.67 -10.34
C ASN A 35 -14.06 -3.04 -8.94
N TYR A 36 -14.81 -2.59 -7.93
CA TYR A 36 -14.41 -2.71 -6.52
C TYR A 36 -15.52 -3.36 -5.69
N PRO A 37 -15.63 -4.70 -5.73
CA PRO A 37 -16.65 -5.44 -5.00
C PRO A 37 -16.31 -5.52 -3.50
N VAL A 38 -17.27 -5.25 -2.63
CA VAL A 38 -17.10 -5.27 -1.18
C VAL A 38 -18.02 -6.33 -0.56
N PRO A 39 -17.48 -7.31 0.21
CA PRO A 39 -16.06 -7.56 0.48
C PRO A 39 -15.27 -8.13 -0.73
N GLN A 40 -13.97 -7.85 -0.80
CA GLN A 40 -13.11 -8.13 -1.97
C GLN A 40 -13.01 -9.61 -2.36
N TYR A 41 -13.00 -10.51 -1.38
CA TYR A 41 -12.79 -11.96 -1.59
C TYR A 41 -13.96 -12.81 -1.08
N ALA A 42 -15.16 -12.22 -1.02
CA ALA A 42 -16.37 -12.94 -0.63
C ALA A 42 -17.10 -13.49 -1.86
N ASP A 43 -17.72 -14.66 -1.73
CA ASP A 43 -18.58 -15.24 -2.79
C ASP A 43 -19.83 -14.39 -3.06
N ALA A 44 -20.25 -13.61 -2.05
CA ALA A 44 -21.35 -12.66 -2.16
C ALA A 44 -20.87 -11.25 -1.82
N HIS A 45 -20.99 -10.35 -2.80
CA HIS A 45 -20.67 -8.93 -2.63
C HIS A 45 -21.93 -8.16 -2.25
N HIS A 46 -21.83 -7.30 -1.24
CA HIS A 46 -22.93 -6.46 -0.81
C HIS A 46 -23.04 -5.20 -1.67
N VAL A 47 -21.90 -4.67 -2.12
CA VAL A 47 -21.79 -3.46 -2.92
C VAL A 47 -20.68 -3.65 -3.95
N VAL A 48 -20.87 -3.12 -5.15
CA VAL A 48 -19.82 -3.03 -6.18
C VAL A 48 -19.69 -1.56 -6.58
N TYR A 49 -18.51 -0.98 -6.39
CA TYR A 49 -18.21 0.36 -6.89
C TYR A 49 -17.60 0.24 -8.28
N ASN A 50 -18.08 1.05 -9.23
CA ASN A 50 -17.60 1.04 -10.62
C ASN A 50 -16.47 2.06 -10.86
N ASP A 51 -16.10 2.83 -9.84
CA ASP A 51 -15.02 3.80 -9.92
C ASP A 51 -14.22 3.83 -8.61
N ILE A 52 -12.92 4.04 -8.75
CA ILE A 52 -11.98 3.97 -7.63
C ILE A 52 -12.19 5.11 -6.62
N ILE A 53 -12.61 6.28 -7.08
CA ILE A 53 -12.79 7.44 -6.21
C ILE A 53 -13.97 7.23 -5.26
N SER A 54 -15.09 6.70 -5.75
CA SER A 54 -16.24 6.33 -4.92
C SER A 54 -15.87 5.21 -3.95
N PHE A 55 -15.11 4.21 -4.39
CA PHE A 55 -14.60 3.16 -3.51
C PHE A 55 -13.73 3.74 -2.39
N VAL A 56 -12.71 4.55 -2.73
CA VAL A 56 -11.78 5.14 -1.75
C VAL A 56 -12.52 6.00 -0.73
N LYS A 57 -13.49 6.82 -1.18
CA LYS A 57 -14.35 7.60 -0.27
C LYS A 57 -15.14 6.71 0.69
N ALA A 58 -15.66 5.58 0.22
CA ALA A 58 -16.36 4.63 1.08
C ALA A 58 -15.41 3.93 2.06
N ALA A 59 -14.21 3.53 1.61
CA ALA A 59 -13.20 2.92 2.45
C ALA A 59 -12.71 3.87 3.55
N ILE A 60 -12.50 5.16 3.25
CA ILE A 60 -12.14 6.15 4.28
C ILE A 60 -13.27 6.33 5.31
N ARG A 61 -14.54 6.35 4.87
CA ARG A 61 -15.70 6.49 5.77
C ARG A 61 -15.96 5.24 6.62
N ASN A 62 -15.47 4.08 6.20
CA ASN A 62 -15.61 2.83 6.93
C ASN A 62 -14.22 2.30 7.34
N PRO A 63 -13.70 2.68 8.52
CA PRO A 63 -12.35 2.31 8.97
C PRO A 63 -12.14 0.80 9.16
N THR A 64 -13.23 0.02 9.25
CA THR A 64 -13.17 -1.45 9.36
C THR A 64 -13.15 -2.16 8.01
N LEU A 65 -13.38 -1.44 6.91
CA LEU A 65 -13.35 -2.02 5.58
C LEU A 65 -11.91 -2.37 5.20
N ARG A 66 -11.66 -3.67 5.04
CA ARG A 66 -10.42 -4.22 4.49
C ARG A 66 -10.47 -4.28 2.98
N TYR A 67 -9.41 -3.83 2.33
CA TYR A 67 -9.30 -3.90 0.87
C TYR A 67 -7.88 -3.69 0.39
N SER A 68 -7.50 -4.36 -0.70
CA SER A 68 -6.22 -4.20 -1.38
C SER A 68 -6.42 -3.65 -2.79
N LEU A 69 -5.83 -2.50 -3.08
CA LEU A 69 -5.79 -1.90 -4.41
C LEU A 69 -4.41 -2.14 -5.04
N TYR A 70 -4.41 -2.48 -6.32
CA TYR A 70 -3.20 -2.74 -7.09
C TYR A 70 -3.23 -1.94 -8.40
N PHE A 71 -2.10 -1.33 -8.72
CA PHE A 71 -1.91 -0.55 -9.95
C PHE A 71 -0.64 -1.03 -10.62
N ARG A 72 -0.74 -1.49 -11.87
CA ARG A 72 0.38 -2.06 -12.62
C ARG A 72 1.01 -1.01 -13.51
N ASN A 73 2.33 -1.01 -13.58
CA ASN A 73 3.06 -0.23 -14.58
C ASN A 73 2.95 -0.89 -15.95
N PRO A 74 2.38 -0.22 -16.98
CA PRO A 74 2.33 -0.78 -18.33
C PRO A 74 3.69 -0.72 -19.04
N VAL A 75 4.64 0.06 -18.52
CA VAL A 75 5.96 0.24 -19.13
C VAL A 75 6.92 -0.86 -18.63
N PRO A 76 7.48 -1.68 -19.55
CA PRO A 76 8.49 -2.68 -19.19
C PRO A 76 9.77 -2.02 -18.68
N ASP A 77 10.58 -2.79 -17.94
CA ASP A 77 11.93 -2.39 -17.47
C ASP A 77 11.97 -1.17 -16.54
N THR A 78 10.86 -0.87 -15.86
CA THR A 78 10.82 0.12 -14.79
C THR A 78 11.15 -0.52 -13.45
N HIS A 79 11.78 0.24 -12.55
CA HIS A 79 12.06 -0.25 -11.20
C HIS A 79 10.78 -0.48 -10.39
N ILE A 80 9.72 0.30 -10.64
CA ILE A 80 8.42 0.18 -9.97
C ILE A 80 7.46 -0.52 -10.92
N HIS A 81 7.17 -1.79 -10.63
CA HIS A 81 6.27 -2.59 -11.46
C HIS A 81 4.82 -2.53 -10.98
N THR A 82 4.62 -2.32 -9.68
CA THR A 82 3.27 -2.23 -9.09
C THR A 82 3.29 -1.21 -7.96
N ALA A 83 2.23 -0.41 -7.87
CA ALA A 83 1.92 0.38 -6.68
C ALA A 83 0.67 -0.20 -6.01
N MET A 84 0.63 -0.10 -4.69
CA MET A 84 -0.36 -0.80 -3.87
C MET A 84 -0.84 0.11 -2.74
N LEU A 85 -2.14 0.02 -2.44
CA LEU A 85 -2.74 0.62 -1.25
C LEU A 85 -3.58 -0.44 -0.54
N PHE A 86 -3.38 -0.61 0.76
CA PHE A 86 -4.13 -1.55 1.58
C PHE A 86 -4.85 -0.79 2.70
N PHE A 87 -6.17 -0.91 2.70
CA PHE A 87 -7.03 -0.42 3.77
C PHE A 87 -7.12 -1.52 4.83
N THR A 88 -6.68 -1.21 6.05
CA THR A 88 -6.66 -2.19 7.15
C THR A 88 -8.01 -2.23 7.88
N GLN A 89 -8.22 -3.25 8.72
CA GLN A 89 -9.44 -3.36 9.53
C GLN A 89 -9.50 -2.42 10.74
N ASP A 90 -8.37 -1.80 11.08
CA ASP A 90 -8.21 -0.93 12.25
C ASP A 90 -7.99 0.53 11.85
N GLY A 91 -8.49 0.93 10.68
CA GLY A 91 -8.51 2.33 10.24
C GLY A 91 -7.17 2.89 9.76
N HIS A 92 -6.16 2.06 9.53
CA HIS A 92 -4.87 2.47 8.98
C HIS A 92 -4.86 2.30 7.45
N LEU A 93 -3.80 2.83 6.84
CA LEU A 93 -3.46 2.67 5.44
C LEU A 93 -2.04 2.09 5.33
N VAL A 94 -1.85 1.10 4.47
CA VAL A 94 -0.52 0.66 4.05
C VAL A 94 -0.33 1.07 2.61
N ALA A 95 0.74 1.79 2.33
CA ALA A 95 1.17 2.11 0.97
C ALA A 95 2.37 1.24 0.60
N GLY A 96 2.41 0.75 -0.64
CA GLY A 96 3.48 -0.14 -1.06
C GLY A 96 3.83 -0.04 -2.53
N LEU A 97 5.04 -0.51 -2.84
CA LEU A 97 5.55 -0.64 -4.20
C LEU A 97 6.18 -2.03 -4.38
N ARG A 98 5.97 -2.63 -5.55
CA ARG A 98 6.70 -3.81 -6.01
C ARG A 98 7.85 -3.38 -6.89
N LEU A 99 9.06 -3.68 -6.43
CA LEU A 99 10.30 -3.34 -7.08
C LEU A 99 10.85 -4.54 -7.86
N VAL A 100 11.19 -4.33 -9.14
CA VAL A 100 11.89 -5.31 -9.97
C VAL A 100 13.30 -4.77 -10.24
N ASN A 101 14.32 -5.60 -10.00
CA ASN A 101 15.73 -5.20 -10.06
C ASN A 101 16.10 -4.00 -9.17
N GLY A 102 15.28 -3.69 -8.15
CA GLY A 102 15.42 -2.49 -7.29
C GLY A 102 15.94 -2.77 -5.88
N GLN A 103 16.66 -3.86 -5.65
CA GLN A 103 17.05 -4.30 -4.30
C GLN A 103 17.93 -3.26 -3.59
N ASP A 104 18.83 -2.62 -4.34
CA ASP A 104 19.70 -1.54 -3.83
C ASP A 104 18.93 -0.26 -3.49
N HIS A 105 17.65 -0.16 -3.87
CA HIS A 105 16.80 1.01 -3.68
C HIS A 105 15.72 0.82 -2.59
N VAL A 106 15.70 -0.32 -1.88
CA VAL A 106 14.70 -0.60 -0.84
C VAL A 106 14.60 0.53 0.18
N GLY A 107 15.72 0.93 0.78
CA GLY A 107 15.74 2.02 1.78
C GLY A 107 15.29 3.37 1.21
N PHE A 108 15.65 3.66 -0.05
CA PHE A 108 15.20 4.87 -0.74
C PHE A 108 13.68 4.90 -0.89
N TYR A 109 13.08 3.82 -1.38
CA TYR A 109 11.63 3.76 -1.57
C TYR A 109 10.86 3.71 -0.25
N LEU A 110 11.37 3.03 0.77
CA LEU A 110 10.75 3.07 2.11
C LEU A 110 10.66 4.50 2.64
N ASN A 111 11.76 5.26 2.61
CA ASN A 111 11.77 6.66 3.02
C ASN A 111 10.82 7.51 2.16
N GLN A 112 10.89 7.36 0.84
CA GLN A 112 10.08 8.16 -0.07
C GLN A 112 8.58 7.91 0.07
N ILE A 113 8.16 6.66 0.33
CA ILE A 113 6.75 6.34 0.61
C ILE A 113 6.39 6.92 1.97
N ALA A 114 7.22 6.74 3.00
CA ALA A 114 6.97 7.29 4.33
C ALA A 114 6.77 8.80 4.33
N ASP A 115 7.60 9.55 3.62
CA ASP A 115 7.42 11.00 3.46
C ASP A 115 6.09 11.35 2.76
N CYS A 116 5.61 10.51 1.85
CA CYS A 116 4.36 10.76 1.13
C CYS A 116 3.12 10.49 1.95
N VAL A 117 3.16 9.44 2.78
CA VAL A 117 1.97 9.00 3.53
C VAL A 117 2.05 9.33 5.01
N ASN A 118 3.04 10.13 5.42
CA ASN A 118 3.36 10.37 6.83
C ASN A 118 3.49 9.05 7.62
N GLY A 119 4.36 8.17 7.10
CA GLY A 119 4.50 6.80 7.56
C GLY A 119 5.13 6.68 8.95
N GLU A 120 4.61 5.74 9.75
CA GLU A 120 5.13 5.42 11.08
C GLU A 120 6.31 4.44 11.00
N CYS A 121 6.15 3.41 10.17
CA CYS A 121 7.14 2.37 9.97
C CYS A 121 6.95 1.70 8.61
N GLY A 122 7.99 1.03 8.13
CA GLY A 122 7.93 0.28 6.88
C GLY A 122 8.95 -0.83 6.83
N TYR A 123 8.69 -1.83 6.00
CA TYR A 123 9.57 -2.99 5.81
C TYR A 123 9.52 -3.46 4.37
N ALA A 124 10.44 -4.35 4.01
CA ALA A 124 10.42 -5.01 2.71
C ALA A 124 10.28 -6.52 2.86
N THR A 125 9.73 -7.18 1.85
CA THR A 125 9.53 -8.63 1.81
C THR A 125 9.59 -9.15 0.37
N VAL A 126 9.56 -10.48 0.21
CA VAL A 126 9.51 -11.13 -1.10
C VAL A 126 8.12 -11.74 -1.28
N GLU A 127 7.35 -11.17 -2.21
CA GLU A 127 6.09 -11.72 -2.75
C GLU A 127 4.99 -12.04 -1.71
N ALA A 128 4.99 -11.37 -0.56
CA ALA A 128 3.94 -11.47 0.45
C ALA A 128 3.14 -10.16 0.55
N PRO A 129 1.79 -10.19 0.54
CA PRO A 129 0.99 -9.01 0.87
C PRO A 129 1.17 -8.65 2.35
N PRO A 130 1.06 -7.36 2.72
CA PRO A 130 1.19 -6.97 4.12
C PRO A 130 -0.07 -7.39 4.90
N PRO A 131 0.04 -7.56 6.22
CA PRO A 131 -1.10 -7.76 7.09
C PRO A 131 -2.10 -6.60 6.99
N LEU A 132 -3.39 -6.91 7.05
CA LEU A 132 -4.47 -5.92 7.01
C LEU A 132 -4.87 -5.45 8.42
N SER A 133 -3.88 -5.34 9.31
CA SER A 133 -3.96 -4.71 10.64
C SER A 133 -2.61 -4.10 11.00
N ARG A 134 -2.62 -3.03 11.79
CA ARG A 134 -1.41 -2.38 12.33
C ARG A 134 -0.59 -3.34 13.18
N GLU A 135 -1.22 -4.09 14.09
CA GLU A 135 -0.50 -5.04 14.95
C GLU A 135 0.22 -6.12 14.13
N GLY A 136 -0.46 -6.69 13.14
CA GLY A 136 0.13 -7.66 12.23
C GLY A 136 1.29 -7.05 11.44
N PHE A 137 1.09 -5.84 10.91
CA PHE A 137 2.12 -5.12 10.17
C PHE A 137 3.38 -4.87 11.01
N LEU A 138 3.22 -4.44 12.26
CA LEU A 138 4.35 -4.21 13.18
C LEU A 138 5.10 -5.50 13.49
N THR A 139 4.36 -6.59 13.73
CA THR A 139 4.94 -7.91 14.00
C THR A 139 5.76 -8.40 12.79
N GLU A 140 5.24 -8.28 11.58
CA GLU A 140 5.98 -8.65 10.37
C GLU A 140 7.19 -7.74 10.13
N SER A 141 7.03 -6.43 10.37
CA SER A 141 8.12 -5.47 10.24
C SER A 141 9.30 -5.79 11.16
N GLU A 142 9.05 -6.36 12.35
CA GLU A 142 10.11 -6.78 13.29
C GLU A 142 10.85 -8.05 12.84
N GLN A 143 10.18 -8.88 12.05
CA GLN A 143 10.72 -10.15 11.54
C GLN A 143 11.36 -10.00 10.15
N SER A 144 11.19 -8.84 9.51
CA SER A 144 11.72 -8.55 8.18
C SER A 144 13.23 -8.76 8.12
N PRO A 145 13.73 -9.62 7.21
CA PRO A 145 15.17 -9.76 6.98
C PRO A 145 15.76 -8.58 6.17
N PHE A 146 14.91 -7.66 5.71
CA PHE A 146 15.26 -6.48 4.92
C PHE A 146 15.24 -5.21 5.77
N PRO A 147 15.83 -4.09 5.27
CA PRO A 147 15.80 -2.80 5.94
C PRO A 147 14.40 -2.41 6.41
N VAL A 148 14.34 -1.87 7.62
CA VAL A 148 13.13 -1.37 8.25
C VAL A 148 13.26 0.14 8.39
N PHE A 149 12.21 0.84 7.98
CA PHE A 149 12.02 2.25 8.31
C PHE A 149 11.24 2.36 9.62
N ARG A 150 11.69 3.22 10.53
CA ARG A 150 10.91 3.63 11.70
C ARG A 150 11.08 5.13 11.86
N TYR A 151 9.97 5.86 11.95
CA TYR A 151 10.02 7.25 12.32
C TYR A 151 10.36 7.33 13.81
N SER A 152 11.54 7.87 14.14
CA SER A 152 11.85 8.26 15.50
C SER A 152 11.03 9.50 15.83
N SER A 153 9.91 9.34 16.51
CA SER A 153 9.31 10.47 17.21
C SER A 153 10.31 10.92 18.27
N SER A 154 11.02 12.02 18.01
CA SER A 154 11.76 12.75 19.03
C SER A 154 10.75 13.14 20.12
N SER A 155 10.71 12.36 21.19
CA SER A 155 10.06 12.71 22.45
C SER A 155 10.82 13.82 23.16
#